data_AF-A0A3S4H4H3-F1
#
_entry.id   AF-A0A3S4H4H3-F1
#
_cell.length_a   1.000
_cell.length_b   1.000
_cell.length_c   1.000
_cell.angle_alpha   90.00
_cell.angle_beta   90.00
_cell.angle_gamma   90.00
#
_symmetry.space_group_name_H-M   'P 1'
#
loop_
_entity.id
_entity.type
_entity.pdbx_description
1 polymer ?
#
loop_
_entity_poly.entity_id
_entity_poly.type
_entity_poly.pdbx_seq_one_letter_code
_entity_poly.pdbx_strand_id
1 'polypeptide(L)'
;MNDNKMTPGELRATWGLGTVFSLRMLGMFMVLPVLTTYGMALQGASEALIGLAIGIYGLAQAVFQIPFGLLSDRIGRKPLIVGGLLIFVLGSVIAALTDSIWGIILGRALQGSGAIAAAVMALLSDLTREQNRTKAMAFIGVSFGVTFAIAMVLGPIVTHQLGLHALFWMIAILATVGILLTPVGWCPTAITMSLTANPGW
;
A
#
# COMPACT_ATOMS: atom_id res chain seq x y z
N MET A 1 -28.41 -3.05 -22.22
CA MET A 1 -27.49 -2.85 -23.36
C MET A 1 -26.26 -2.10 -22.84
N ASN A 2 -25.08 -2.74 -22.85
CA ASN A 2 -23.79 -2.39 -22.19
C ASN A 2 -23.67 -2.57 -20.65
N ASP A 3 -24.13 -3.71 -20.10
CA ASP A 3 -23.85 -4.09 -18.69
C ASP A 3 -22.37 -4.35 -18.38
N ASN A 4 -21.50 -4.34 -19.39
CA ASN A 4 -20.08 -4.66 -19.25
C ASN A 4 -19.15 -3.43 -19.29
N LYS A 5 -19.69 -2.21 -19.38
CA LYS A 5 -18.88 -0.98 -19.32
C LYS A 5 -18.80 -0.48 -17.87
N MET A 6 -17.59 -0.13 -17.43
CA MET A 6 -17.40 0.49 -16.12
C MET A 6 -17.99 1.91 -16.12
N THR A 7 -18.71 2.26 -15.07
CA THR A 7 -19.19 3.64 -14.88
C THR A 7 -18.00 4.56 -14.54
N PRO A 8 -18.15 5.89 -14.71
CA PRO A 8 -17.13 6.84 -14.25
C PRO A 8 -16.83 6.70 -12.74
N GLY A 9 -17.79 6.29 -11.93
CA GLY A 9 -17.60 6.00 -10.50
C GLY A 9 -16.74 4.76 -10.26
N GLU A 10 -17.04 3.66 -10.96
CA GLU A 10 -16.27 2.40 -10.87
C GLU A 10 -14.82 2.59 -11.36
N LEU A 11 -14.63 3.37 -12.43
CA LEU A 11 -13.31 3.73 -12.91
C LEU A 11 -12.56 4.54 -11.86
N ARG A 12 -13.14 5.62 -11.33
CA ARG A 12 -12.49 6.43 -10.29
C ARG A 12 -12.12 5.61 -9.05
N ALA A 13 -12.99 4.69 -8.62
CA ALA A 13 -12.70 3.78 -7.51
C ALA A 13 -11.53 2.84 -7.84
N THR A 14 -11.53 2.23 -9.02
CA THR A 14 -10.49 1.29 -9.48
C THR A 14 -9.14 1.98 -9.59
N TRP A 15 -9.09 3.15 -10.25
CA TRP A 15 -7.87 3.95 -10.38
C TRP A 15 -7.39 4.47 -9.03
N GLY A 16 -8.28 5.07 -8.23
CA GLY A 16 -7.90 5.64 -6.94
C GLY A 16 -7.35 4.61 -5.96
N LEU A 17 -8.10 3.51 -5.74
CA LEU A 17 -7.66 2.44 -4.84
C LEU A 17 -6.44 1.70 -5.38
N GLY A 18 -6.37 1.48 -6.70
CA GLY A 18 -5.20 0.89 -7.33
C GLY A 18 -3.95 1.75 -7.19
N THR A 19 -4.06 3.07 -7.34
CA THR A 19 -2.93 4.00 -7.13
C THR A 19 -2.48 3.98 -5.67
N VAL A 20 -3.38 4.10 -4.69
CA VAL A 20 -3.03 4.05 -3.26
C VAL A 20 -2.32 2.74 -2.92
N PHE A 21 -2.83 1.62 -3.44
CA PHE A 21 -2.25 0.32 -3.20
C PHE A 21 -0.88 0.16 -3.87
N SER A 22 -0.73 0.68 -5.09
CA SER A 22 0.53 0.68 -5.84
C SER A 22 1.60 1.52 -5.15
N LEU A 23 1.25 2.71 -4.64
CA LEU A 23 2.19 3.56 -3.89
C LEU A 23 2.78 2.84 -2.68
N ARG A 24 1.95 2.11 -1.93
CA ARG A 24 2.42 1.27 -0.82
C ARG A 24 3.32 0.14 -1.31
N MET A 25 2.90 -0.60 -2.35
CA MET A 25 3.68 -1.71 -2.89
C MET A 25 5.02 -1.29 -3.44
N LEU A 26 5.10 -0.09 -4.03
CA LEU A 26 6.33 0.46 -4.56
C LEU A 26 7.38 0.55 -3.44
N GLY A 27 7.00 1.07 -2.28
CA GLY A 27 7.88 1.09 -1.12
C GLY A 27 8.23 -0.30 -0.57
N MET A 28 7.29 -1.25 -0.57
CA MET A 28 7.59 -2.63 -0.18
C MET A 28 8.65 -3.27 -1.09
N PHE A 29 8.50 -3.14 -2.41
CA PHE A 29 9.33 -3.84 -3.39
C PHE A 29 10.70 -3.18 -3.58
N MET A 30 10.81 -1.86 -3.51
CA MET A 30 12.11 -1.19 -3.65
C MET A 30 13.11 -1.61 -2.58
N VAL A 31 12.61 -1.87 -1.37
CA VAL A 31 13.44 -2.20 -0.20
C VAL A 31 14.08 -3.60 -0.33
N LEU A 32 13.47 -4.52 -1.08
CA LEU A 32 13.96 -5.89 -1.21
C LEU A 32 15.37 -5.98 -1.81
N PRO A 33 15.62 -5.54 -3.06
CA PRO A 33 16.97 -5.57 -3.64
C PRO A 33 17.92 -4.63 -2.90
N VAL A 34 17.40 -3.53 -2.35
CA VAL A 34 18.23 -2.53 -1.67
C VAL A 34 18.82 -3.08 -0.38
N LEU A 35 18.04 -3.75 0.47
CA LEU A 35 18.57 -4.33 1.71
C LEU A 35 19.55 -5.47 1.44
N THR A 36 19.36 -6.26 0.39
CA THR A 36 20.32 -7.30 0.02
C THR A 36 21.66 -6.75 -0.45
N THR A 37 21.68 -5.56 -1.06
CA THR A 37 22.91 -4.95 -1.60
C THR A 37 23.57 -3.98 -0.61
N TYR A 38 22.78 -3.15 0.07
CA TYR A 38 23.27 -2.05 0.92
C TYR A 38 23.10 -2.32 2.43
N GLY A 39 22.36 -3.37 2.82
CA GLY A 39 22.05 -3.63 4.23
C GLY A 39 23.26 -3.94 5.10
N MET A 40 24.35 -4.48 4.53
CA MET A 40 25.58 -4.79 5.26
C MET A 40 26.36 -3.55 5.70
N ALA A 41 26.04 -2.36 5.16
CA ALA A 41 26.63 -1.10 5.60
C ALA A 41 26.02 -0.57 6.91
N LEU A 42 24.91 -1.16 7.39
CA LEU A 42 24.25 -0.76 8.62
C LEU A 42 25.01 -1.26 9.86
N GLN A 43 24.90 -0.52 10.96
CA GLN A 43 25.51 -0.89 12.22
C GLN A 43 24.88 -2.17 12.78
N GLY A 44 25.72 -3.15 13.10
CA GLY A 44 25.32 -4.45 13.63
C GLY A 44 24.68 -5.38 12.59
N ALA A 45 24.82 -5.08 11.30
CA ALA A 45 24.28 -5.90 10.23
C ALA A 45 24.93 -7.29 10.18
N SER A 46 24.08 -8.28 9.94
CA SER A 46 24.48 -9.63 9.54
C SER A 46 23.51 -10.11 8.47
N GLU A 47 23.92 -11.09 7.66
CA GLU A 47 23.05 -11.65 6.61
C GLU A 47 21.73 -12.17 7.19
N ALA A 48 21.79 -12.80 8.37
CA ALA A 48 20.60 -13.26 9.09
C ALA A 48 19.67 -12.10 9.49
N LEU A 49 20.22 -10.98 9.98
CA LEU A 49 19.43 -9.80 10.37
C LEU A 49 18.86 -9.06 9.16
N ILE A 50 19.55 -9.05 8.01
CA ILE A 50 19.02 -8.51 6.76
C ILE A 50 17.85 -9.37 6.27
N GLY A 51 18.01 -10.70 6.28
CA GLY A 51 16.93 -11.64 5.98
C GLY A 51 15.72 -11.43 6.91
N LEU A 52 15.97 -11.22 8.21
CA LEU A 52 14.94 -10.87 9.18
C LEU A 52 14.26 -9.52 8.84
N ALA A 53 15.01 -8.48 8.49
CA ALA A 53 14.45 -7.17 8.13
C ALA A 53 13.54 -7.23 6.88
N ILE A 54 13.87 -8.12 5.94
CA ILE A 54 13.03 -8.40 4.77
C ILE A 54 11.78 -9.18 5.19
N GLY A 55 11.96 -10.27 5.94
CA GLY A 55 10.90 -11.21 6.30
C GLY A 55 9.90 -10.69 7.34
N ILE A 56 10.37 -9.91 8.34
CA ILE A 56 9.54 -9.39 9.44
C ILE A 56 8.38 -8.53 8.91
N TYR A 57 8.60 -7.82 7.79
CA TYR A 57 7.56 -7.06 7.12
C TYR A 57 6.42 -7.98 6.64
N GLY A 58 6.77 -9.09 5.97
CA GLY A 58 5.79 -10.05 5.45
C GLY A 58 5.07 -10.78 6.57
N LEU A 59 5.79 -11.13 7.65
CA LEU A 59 5.22 -11.77 8.84
C LEU A 59 4.22 -10.84 9.54
N ALA A 60 4.63 -9.60 9.84
CA ALA A 60 3.74 -8.62 10.46
C ALA A 60 2.52 -8.35 9.57
N GLN A 61 2.72 -8.22 8.25
CA GLN A 61 1.61 -8.06 7.32
C GLN A 61 0.64 -9.24 7.41
N ALA A 62 1.11 -10.49 7.36
CA ALA A 62 0.25 -11.67 7.46
C ALA A 62 -0.54 -11.72 8.77
N VAL A 63 0.11 -11.42 9.90
CA VAL A 63 -0.52 -11.44 11.24
C VAL A 63 -1.61 -10.37 11.35
N PHE A 64 -1.37 -9.14 10.90
CA PHE A 64 -2.32 -8.05 11.03
C PHE A 64 -3.36 -7.98 9.92
N GLN A 65 -3.12 -8.63 8.77
CA GLN A 65 -4.03 -8.62 7.62
C GLN A 65 -5.45 -9.09 7.97
N ILE A 66 -5.58 -10.19 8.72
CA ILE A 66 -6.90 -10.75 9.08
C ILE A 66 -7.61 -9.87 10.13
N PRO A 67 -6.99 -9.51 11.28
CA PRO A 67 -7.59 -8.60 12.24
C PRO A 67 -8.02 -7.27 11.64
N PHE A 68 -7.18 -6.67 10.78
CA PHE A 68 -7.48 -5.40 10.14
C PHE A 68 -8.57 -5.54 9.09
N GLY A 69 -8.67 -6.67 8.38
CA GLY A 69 -9.82 -6.98 7.53
C GLY A 69 -11.14 -6.92 8.31
N LEU A 70 -11.24 -7.66 9.42
CA LEU A 70 -12.42 -7.70 10.28
C LEU A 70 -12.72 -6.34 10.93
N LEU A 71 -11.68 -5.62 11.34
CA LEU A 71 -11.83 -4.28 11.91
C LEU A 71 -12.36 -3.30 10.86
N SER A 72 -11.92 -3.43 9.59
CA SER A 72 -12.38 -2.61 8.46
C SER A 72 -13.90 -2.68 8.27
N ASP A 73 -14.49 -3.85 8.52
CA ASP A 73 -15.93 -4.06 8.39
C ASP A 73 -16.71 -3.37 9.54
N ARG A 74 -16.08 -3.17 10.70
CA ARG A 74 -16.70 -2.54 11.88
C ARG A 74 -16.55 -1.02 11.93
N ILE A 75 -15.33 -0.50 11.72
CA ILE A 75 -15.05 0.95 11.84
C ILE A 75 -15.12 1.68 10.50
N GLY A 76 -15.33 0.94 9.41
CA GLY A 76 -15.31 1.45 8.05
C GLY A 76 -13.96 1.25 7.36
N ARG A 77 -14.04 0.99 6.05
CA ARG A 77 -12.86 0.64 5.24
C ARG A 77 -11.90 1.82 5.04
N LYS A 78 -12.42 3.02 4.77
CA LYS A 78 -11.59 4.22 4.51
C LYS A 78 -10.75 4.63 5.72
N PRO A 79 -11.31 4.77 6.95
CA PRO A 79 -10.51 5.10 8.14
C PRO A 79 -9.40 4.09 8.41
N LEU A 80 -9.68 2.80 8.20
CA LEU A 80 -8.67 1.77 8.39
C LEU A 80 -7.55 1.83 7.34
N ILE A 81 -7.86 2.09 6.07
CA ILE A 81 -6.83 2.28 5.03
C ILE A 81 -5.91 3.45 5.42
N VAL A 82 -6.47 4.58 5.86
CA VAL A 82 -5.69 5.73 6.31
C VAL A 82 -4.85 5.38 7.54
N GLY A 83 -5.43 4.70 8.54
CA GLY A 83 -4.73 4.25 9.74
C GLY A 83 -3.56 3.32 9.44
N GLY A 84 -3.76 2.33 8.55
CA GLY A 84 -2.69 1.42 8.13
C GLY A 84 -1.57 2.12 7.35
N LEU A 85 -1.91 3.10 6.51
CA LEU A 85 -0.91 3.93 5.83
C LEU A 85 -0.16 4.84 6.80
N LEU A 86 -0.81 5.37 7.85
CA LEU A 86 -0.13 6.15 8.88
C LEU A 86 0.90 5.30 9.65
N ILE A 87 0.53 4.09 10.05
CA ILE A 87 1.45 3.13 10.67
C ILE A 87 2.63 2.84 9.72
N PHE A 88 2.35 2.69 8.43
CA PHE A 88 3.38 2.50 7.42
C PHE A 88 4.34 3.69 7.33
N VAL A 89 3.83 4.92 7.27
CA VAL A 89 4.65 6.15 7.29
C VAL A 89 5.51 6.20 8.54
N LEU A 90 4.97 5.92 9.72
CA LEU A 90 5.74 5.90 10.97
C LEU A 90 6.89 4.89 10.91
N GLY A 91 6.62 3.68 10.41
CA GLY A 91 7.65 2.67 10.21
C GLY A 91 8.73 3.10 9.20
N SER A 92 8.34 3.77 8.12
CA SER A 92 9.29 4.32 7.13
C SER A 92 10.13 5.45 7.72
N VAL A 93 9.56 6.35 8.52
CA VAL A 93 10.29 7.43 9.19
C VAL A 93 11.31 6.86 10.20
N ILE A 94 10.92 5.85 10.99
CA ILE A 94 11.85 5.17 11.90
C ILE A 94 13.01 4.54 11.11
N ALA A 95 12.72 3.87 10.00
CA ALA A 95 13.75 3.30 9.15
C ALA A 95 14.63 4.35 8.45
N ALA A 96 14.09 5.54 8.17
CA ALA A 96 14.84 6.63 7.57
C ALA A 96 15.81 7.32 8.55
N LEU A 97 15.49 7.31 9.84
CA LEU A 97 16.26 8.01 10.88
C LEU A 97 17.34 7.14 11.55
N THR A 98 17.37 5.84 11.29
CA THR A 98 18.25 4.89 11.98
C THR A 98 19.42 4.43 11.11
N ASP A 99 20.61 4.39 11.69
CA ASP A 99 21.82 3.82 11.08
C ASP A 99 22.05 2.34 11.46
N SER A 100 21.20 1.79 12.34
CA SER A 100 21.28 0.40 12.81
C SER A 100 20.27 -0.52 12.13
N ILE A 101 20.69 -1.76 11.87
CA ILE A 101 19.81 -2.81 11.33
C ILE A 101 18.59 -3.07 12.22
N TRP A 102 18.72 -2.93 13.54
CA TRP A 102 17.60 -3.13 14.47
C TRP A 102 16.51 -2.08 14.31
N GLY A 103 16.90 -0.83 14.04
CA GLY A 103 15.95 0.23 13.72
C GLY A 103 15.25 -0.02 12.39
N ILE A 104 15.97 -0.55 11.38
CA ILE A 104 15.36 -0.97 10.11
C ILE A 104 14.37 -2.12 10.33
N ILE A 105 14.74 -3.14 11.11
CA ILE A 105 13.84 -4.26 11.45
C ILE A 105 12.56 -3.73 12.12
N LEU A 106 12.68 -2.84 13.10
CA LEU A 106 11.52 -2.21 13.76
C LEU A 106 10.67 -1.42 12.77
N GLY A 107 11.29 -0.58 11.95
CA GLY A 107 10.59 0.19 10.92
C GLY A 107 9.91 -0.69 9.87
N ARG A 108 10.51 -1.84 9.52
CA ARG A 108 9.93 -2.84 8.61
C ARG A 108 8.78 -3.60 9.24
N ALA A 109 8.88 -3.96 10.52
CA ALA A 109 7.79 -4.58 11.26
C ALA A 109 6.56 -3.66 11.33
N LEU A 110 6.78 -2.37 11.60
CA LEU A 110 5.72 -1.36 11.59
C LEU A 110 5.12 -1.14 10.19
N GLN A 111 5.96 -1.04 9.16
CA GLN A 111 5.46 -0.97 7.77
C GLN A 111 4.59 -2.19 7.43
N GLY A 112 5.01 -3.39 7.83
CA GLY A 112 4.24 -4.62 7.64
C GLY A 112 2.92 -4.61 8.41
N SER A 113 2.93 -4.17 9.67
CA SER A 113 1.74 -4.20 10.53
C SER A 113 0.62 -3.27 10.06
N GLY A 114 0.94 -2.20 9.33
CA GLY A 114 -0.04 -1.31 8.68
C GLY A 114 -0.79 -1.96 7.50
N ALA A 115 -1.34 -3.16 7.67
CA ALA A 115 -1.91 -3.99 6.60
C ALA A 115 -3.24 -3.44 6.07
N ILE A 116 -3.24 -2.94 4.83
CA ILE A 116 -4.44 -2.32 4.20
C ILE A 116 -5.09 -3.19 3.11
N ALA A 117 -4.45 -4.28 2.69
CA ALA A 117 -4.86 -4.99 1.47
C ALA A 117 -6.29 -5.54 1.56
N ALA A 118 -6.71 -6.07 2.71
CA ALA A 118 -8.05 -6.61 2.89
C ALA A 118 -9.11 -5.50 2.74
N ALA A 119 -8.90 -4.36 3.42
CA ALA A 119 -9.80 -3.23 3.35
C ALA A 119 -9.87 -2.59 1.96
N VAL A 120 -8.74 -2.51 1.25
CA VAL A 120 -8.69 -2.00 -0.14
C VAL A 120 -9.48 -2.91 -1.09
N MET A 121 -9.23 -4.22 -1.04
CA MET A 121 -9.94 -5.18 -1.91
C MET A 121 -11.43 -5.20 -1.63
N ALA A 122 -11.80 -5.20 -0.35
CA ALA A 122 -13.20 -5.22 0.01
C ALA A 122 -13.91 -3.89 -0.33
N LEU A 123 -13.23 -2.74 -0.18
CA LEU A 123 -13.78 -1.45 -0.62
C LEU A 123 -13.93 -1.38 -2.14
N LEU A 124 -12.98 -1.93 -2.89
CA LEU A 124 -13.08 -2.00 -4.35
C LEU A 124 -14.27 -2.87 -4.78
N SER A 125 -14.49 -4.00 -4.11
CA SER A 125 -15.65 -4.87 -4.34
C SER A 125 -16.99 -4.21 -4.00
N ASP A 126 -17.03 -3.41 -2.94
CA ASP A 126 -18.23 -2.67 -2.54
C ASP A 126 -18.60 -1.55 -3.52
N LEU A 127 -17.60 -0.98 -4.21
CA LEU A 127 -17.76 0.13 -5.15
C LEU A 127 -17.88 -0.30 -6.62
N THR A 128 -17.75 -1.59 -6.89
CA THR A 128 -17.83 -2.15 -8.24
C THR A 128 -18.94 -3.17 -8.33
N ARG A 129 -19.75 -3.07 -9.38
CA ARG A 129 -20.82 -4.04 -9.66
C ARG A 129 -20.22 -5.40 -9.98
N GLU A 130 -20.96 -6.46 -9.67
CA GLU A 130 -20.49 -7.85 -9.82
C GLU A 130 -19.92 -8.15 -11.21
N GLN A 131 -20.53 -7.62 -12.26
CA GLN A 131 -20.10 -7.79 -13.65
C GLN A 131 -18.71 -7.18 -13.93
N ASN A 132 -18.29 -6.17 -13.15
CA ASN A 132 -17.04 -5.44 -13.33
C ASN A 132 -16.01 -5.72 -12.22
N ARG A 133 -16.37 -6.42 -11.14
CA ARG A 133 -15.46 -6.77 -10.03
C ARG A 133 -14.19 -7.45 -10.53
N THR A 134 -14.32 -8.44 -11.42
CA THR A 134 -13.17 -9.16 -11.98
C THR A 134 -12.22 -8.23 -12.73
N LYS A 135 -12.74 -7.23 -13.47
CA LYS A 135 -11.90 -6.24 -14.18
C LYS A 135 -11.17 -5.33 -13.20
N ALA A 136 -11.86 -4.90 -12.14
CA ALA A 136 -11.27 -4.06 -11.11
C ALA A 136 -10.16 -4.81 -10.35
N MET A 137 -10.39 -6.07 -10.00
CA MET A 137 -9.38 -6.92 -9.37
C MET A 137 -8.21 -7.24 -10.31
N ALA A 138 -8.49 -7.46 -11.60
CA ALA A 138 -7.45 -7.63 -12.62
C ALA A 138 -6.57 -6.38 -12.72
N PHE A 139 -7.14 -5.18 -12.64
CA PHE A 139 -6.36 -3.94 -12.62
C PHE A 139 -5.41 -3.87 -11.42
N ILE A 140 -5.84 -4.30 -10.22
CA ILE A 140 -4.95 -4.40 -9.06
C ILE A 140 -3.79 -5.38 -9.33
N GLY A 141 -4.08 -6.54 -9.91
CA GLY A 141 -3.05 -7.54 -10.27
C GLY A 141 -2.03 -7.02 -11.30
N VAL A 142 -2.50 -6.35 -12.35
CA VAL A 142 -1.62 -5.70 -13.34
C VAL A 142 -0.76 -4.63 -12.68
N SER A 143 -1.37 -3.82 -11.81
CA SER A 143 -0.67 -2.76 -11.08
C SER A 143 0.44 -3.31 -10.19
N PHE A 144 0.25 -4.50 -9.59
CA PHE A 144 1.29 -5.21 -8.84
C PHE A 144 2.51 -5.54 -9.71
N GLY A 145 2.30 -6.16 -10.86
CA GLY A 145 3.39 -6.53 -11.77
C GLY A 145 4.16 -5.31 -12.27
N VAL A 146 3.45 -4.25 -12.67
CA VAL A 146 4.05 -2.98 -13.11
C VAL A 146 4.84 -2.32 -11.97
N THR A 147 4.25 -2.24 -10.78
CA THR A 147 4.89 -1.64 -9.61
C THR A 147 6.14 -2.40 -9.21
N PHE A 148 6.10 -3.74 -9.23
CA PHE A 148 7.26 -4.58 -8.95
C PHE A 148 8.40 -4.34 -9.94
N ALA A 149 8.10 -4.33 -11.24
CA ALA A 149 9.10 -4.06 -12.28
C ALA A 149 9.75 -2.68 -12.11
N ILE A 150 8.95 -1.64 -11.88
CA ILE A 150 9.44 -0.28 -11.63
C ILE A 150 10.27 -0.23 -10.35
N ALA A 151 9.81 -0.84 -9.27
CA ALA A 151 10.47 -0.81 -7.97
C ALA A 151 11.84 -1.50 -7.98
N MET A 152 11.98 -2.62 -8.70
CA MET A 152 13.25 -3.35 -8.83
C MET A 152 14.33 -2.52 -9.53
N VAL A 153 13.94 -1.59 -10.41
CA VAL A 153 14.86 -0.68 -11.11
C VAL A 153 15.08 0.59 -10.31
N LEU A 154 14.01 1.27 -9.88
CA LEU A 154 14.11 2.54 -9.19
C LEU A 154 14.74 2.42 -7.79
N GLY A 155 14.50 1.31 -7.08
CA GLY A 155 15.01 1.10 -5.72
C GLY A 155 16.53 1.26 -5.62
N PRO A 156 17.30 0.45 -6.38
CA PRO A 156 18.76 0.58 -6.44
C PRO A 156 19.24 1.92 -6.97
N ILE A 157 18.60 2.49 -8.00
CA ILE A 157 19.00 3.79 -8.59
C ILE A 157 18.90 4.91 -7.55
N VAL A 158 17.76 5.01 -6.87
CA VAL A 158 17.53 6.04 -5.83
C VAL A 158 18.52 5.85 -4.69
N THR A 159 18.72 4.62 -4.24
CA THR A 159 19.61 4.33 -3.11
C THR A 159 21.08 4.59 -3.45
N HIS A 160 21.51 4.29 -4.68
CA HIS A 160 22.87 4.56 -5.11
C HIS A 160 23.19 6.07 -5.15
N GLN A 161 22.23 6.89 -5.55
CA GLN A 161 22.43 8.34 -5.69
C GLN A 161 22.20 9.11 -4.39
N LEU A 162 21.21 8.71 -3.59
CA LEU A 162 20.73 9.48 -2.43
C LEU A 162 20.92 8.76 -1.10
N GLY A 163 21.34 7.49 -1.12
CA GLY A 163 21.53 6.66 0.06
C GLY A 163 20.27 5.93 0.55
N LEU A 164 20.48 5.03 1.51
CA LEU A 164 19.43 4.16 2.06
C LEU A 164 18.35 4.95 2.82
N HIS A 165 18.76 5.97 3.57
CA HIS A 165 17.84 6.83 4.33
C HIS A 165 16.89 7.59 3.42
N ALA A 166 17.39 8.10 2.28
CA ALA A 166 16.57 8.81 1.31
C ALA A 166 15.51 7.91 0.66
N LEU A 167 15.83 6.62 0.46
CA LEU A 167 14.84 5.64 0.01
C LEU A 167 13.66 5.56 1.00
N PHE A 168 13.92 5.43 2.30
CA PHE A 168 12.87 5.34 3.30
C PHE A 168 12.07 6.65 3.45
N TRP A 169 12.72 7.81 3.33
CA TRP A 169 12.02 9.10 3.26
C TRP A 169 11.10 9.20 2.06
N MET A 170 11.56 8.78 0.88
CA MET A 170 10.73 8.75 -0.32
C MET A 170 9.53 7.81 -0.14
N ILE A 171 9.73 6.64 0.48
CA ILE A 171 8.64 5.71 0.79
C ILE A 171 7.60 6.35 1.74
N ALA A 172 8.06 7.07 2.77
CA ALA A 172 7.19 7.81 3.68
C ALA A 172 6.38 8.90 2.93
N ILE A 173 7.01 9.62 2.00
CA ILE A 173 6.35 10.63 1.16
C ILE A 173 5.29 9.96 0.27
N LEU A 174 5.62 8.86 -0.42
CA LEU A 174 4.68 8.14 -1.27
C LEU A 174 3.45 7.63 -0.50
N ALA A 175 3.67 7.11 0.71
CA ALA A 175 2.58 6.68 1.57
C ALA A 175 1.74 7.86 2.08
N THR A 176 2.37 9.00 2.39
CA THR A 176 1.67 10.24 2.74
C THR A 176 0.82 10.76 1.58
N VAL A 177 1.34 10.72 0.35
CA VAL A 177 0.56 11.02 -0.85
C VAL A 177 -0.63 10.05 -0.98
N GLY A 178 -0.42 8.76 -0.73
CA GLY A 178 -1.50 7.77 -0.68
C GLY A 178 -2.57 8.10 0.36
N ILE A 179 -2.18 8.58 1.54
CA ILE A 179 -3.09 9.05 2.58
C ILE A 179 -3.90 10.23 2.07
N LEU A 180 -3.27 11.24 1.45
CA LEU A 180 -3.97 12.42 0.93
C LEU A 180 -4.93 12.08 -0.22
N LEU A 181 -4.61 11.09 -1.04
CA LEU A 181 -5.49 10.63 -2.13
C LEU A 181 -6.71 9.84 -1.63
N THR A 182 -6.64 9.23 -0.45
CA THR A 182 -7.70 8.37 0.09
C THR A 182 -9.00 9.14 0.47
N PRO A 183 -8.94 10.30 1.17
CA PRO A 183 -10.12 11.09 1.56
C PRO A 183 -10.55 12.15 0.53
N VAL A 184 -9.70 12.61 -0.40
CA VAL A 184 -9.94 13.80 -1.25
C VAL A 184 -10.93 13.57 -2.44
N GLY A 185 -11.97 12.76 -2.25
CA GLY A 185 -13.16 12.80 -3.13
C GLY A 185 -13.14 11.91 -4.38
N TRP A 186 -12.16 11.01 -4.57
CA TRP A 186 -12.19 10.05 -5.69
C TRP A 186 -12.96 8.76 -5.43
N CYS A 187 -13.23 8.44 -4.18
CA CYS A 187 -13.93 7.25 -3.76
C CYS A 187 -15.37 7.64 -3.35
N PRO A 188 -16.37 7.60 -4.26
CA PRO A 188 -17.74 7.95 -3.91
C PRO A 188 -18.20 7.10 -2.73
N THR A 189 -18.68 7.76 -1.68
CA THR A 189 -19.32 7.07 -0.54
C THR A 189 -20.56 6.36 -1.08
N ALA A 190 -20.85 5.13 -0.64
CA ALA A 190 -21.99 4.33 -1.12
C ALA A 190 -23.33 5.11 -1.12
N ILE A 191 -23.48 6.07 -0.21
CA ILE A 191 -24.63 6.99 -0.08
C ILE A 191 -24.84 7.86 -1.34
N THR A 192 -23.78 8.19 -2.08
CA THR A 192 -23.89 9.00 -3.30
C THR A 192 -24.45 8.21 -4.47
N MET A 193 -24.25 6.88 -4.50
CA MET A 193 -24.74 6.03 -5.59
C MET A 193 -26.23 5.70 -5.47
N SER A 194 -26.80 5.65 -4.25
CA SER A 194 -28.24 5.44 -4.07
C SER A 194 -29.08 6.66 -4.46
N LEU A 195 -28.54 7.87 -4.30
CA LEU A 195 -29.25 9.12 -4.62
C LEU A 195 -29.29 9.42 -6.14
N THR A 196 -28.37 8.86 -6.93
CA THR A 196 -28.39 9.01 -8.40
C THR A 196 -29.16 7.92 -9.13
N ALA A 197 -29.58 6.85 -8.43
CA ALA A 197 -30.22 5.69 -9.02
C ALA A 197 -31.76 5.71 -8.95
N ASN A 198 -32.37 6.78 -8.43
CA ASN A 198 -33.83 6.91 -8.40
C ASN A 198 -34.30 8.36 -8.67
N PRO A 199 -34.37 8.79 -9.94
CA PRO A 199 -35.40 9.74 -10.33
C PRO A 199 -36.68 8.93 -10.53
N GLY A 200 -37.41 8.71 -9.44
CA GLY A 200 -38.76 8.19 -9.51
C GLY A 200 -39.68 9.29 -10.04
N TRP A 201 -39.64 9.53 -11.36
CA TRP A 201 -40.64 10.12 -12.24
C TRP A 201 -40.30 9.73 -13.68
#